data_AF-A0A963ID06-F1
#
_entry.id   AF-A0A963ID06-F1
#
_cell.length_a   1.000
_cell.length_b   1.000
_cell.length_c   1.000
_cell.angle_alpha   90.00
_cell.angle_beta   90.00
_cell.angle_gamma   90.00
#
_symmetry.space_group_name_H-M   'P 1'
#
loop_
_entity.id
_entity.type
_entity.pdbx_description
1 polymer ?
#
loop_
_entity_poly.entity_id
_entity_poly.type
_entity_poly.pdbx_seq_one_letter_code
_entity_poly.pdbx_strand_id
1 'polypeptide(L)'
;MKAGSKSKKSLVEYYSALQLRTDRWTALQIACVQLTQNLSERKTQEAEKKIRELIEVLRPIELYWAFPGHTTFDRLADFLNEGRTEMLANTVRTICAALLSNSYRRNPHHQDIDDLLERDEESNEKRNKEVLYFEVLFVDNFTPMQEANLRRTMANMRRPEDPFVYEPVFVPSLTDALIAVMFNHNVQTVVVRNGLNLESDQSLEILHRYLSRLEENALQDVEPKEYGPELCRLIAKVRPELDVFLFTDQSVEEIAGANLGNCRRVFYNQEDHLELHLNILRGVSDRYEAPFFNALTQYARKPTGVFHAMPISRGKSVSRSNWIRDMADFYGMNIFLAETSATSGGLDSLLEPQGPIKKAQQLAARAFGSRQTFFATNGTSTCNKIVVQAIVRPGDIVLVDRDCHKSHHYGMVLAGAEVVYLDSYPLSQYSMYGAVPLR
;
A
#
# COMPACT_ATOMS: atom_id res chain seq x y z
N MET A 1 -35.98 23.55 32.33
CA MET A 1 -36.47 22.15 32.32
C MET A 1 -35.59 21.33 31.38
N LYS A 2 -34.93 20.29 31.93
CA LYS A 2 -34.26 19.11 31.32
C LYS A 2 -33.60 19.28 29.93
N ALA A 3 -32.28 19.28 29.74
CA ALA A 3 -31.25 18.27 30.06
C ALA A 3 -31.53 16.85 29.49
N GLY A 4 -30.82 16.50 28.41
CA GLY A 4 -30.69 15.18 27.77
C GLY A 4 -30.44 15.37 26.25
N SER A 5 -29.44 14.81 25.55
CA SER A 5 -28.49 13.74 25.84
C SER A 5 -27.16 13.93 25.08
N LYS A 6 -26.09 13.59 25.80
CA LYS A 6 -24.69 13.32 25.46
C LYS A 6 -24.33 12.89 24.01
N SER A 7 -23.26 13.50 23.51
CA SER A 7 -22.13 12.91 22.77
C SER A 7 -22.42 11.93 21.63
N LYS A 8 -22.83 12.46 20.46
CA LYS A 8 -22.49 11.87 19.16
C LYS A 8 -21.43 12.76 18.51
N LYS A 9 -20.15 12.60 18.86
CA LYS A 9 -19.06 13.21 18.07
C LYS A 9 -19.07 12.51 16.72
N SER A 10 -19.46 13.25 15.68
CA SER A 10 -19.87 12.68 14.40
C SER A 10 -18.68 12.01 13.70
N LEU A 11 -18.85 10.75 13.30
CA LEU A 11 -17.99 10.01 12.38
C LEU A 11 -18.02 10.59 10.94
N VAL A 12 -18.58 11.80 10.75
CA VAL A 12 -18.70 12.51 9.47
C VAL A 12 -17.40 13.26 9.13
N GLU A 13 -16.52 13.50 10.10
CA GLU A 13 -15.30 14.33 9.94
C GLU A 13 -14.12 13.60 9.28
N TYR A 14 -14.20 12.29 9.05
CA TYR A 14 -13.09 11.50 8.53
C TYR A 14 -13.35 10.99 7.11
N TYR A 15 -12.49 11.40 6.17
CA TYR A 15 -12.47 10.89 4.80
C TYR A 15 -11.65 9.60 4.64
N SER A 16 -10.87 9.22 5.66
CA SER A 16 -9.99 8.04 5.63
C SER A 16 -9.95 7.33 6.99
N ALA A 17 -10.13 6.01 6.97
CA ALA A 17 -10.05 5.17 8.17
C ALA A 17 -8.63 5.08 8.76
N LEU A 18 -7.60 5.25 7.93
CA LEU A 18 -6.21 5.32 8.38
C LEU A 18 -5.99 6.55 9.28
N GLN A 19 -6.52 7.71 8.84
CA GLN A 19 -6.43 8.93 9.63
C GLN A 19 -7.18 8.78 10.96
N LEU A 20 -8.36 8.15 10.93
CA LEU A 20 -9.11 7.83 12.14
C LEU A 20 -8.27 6.95 13.09
N ARG A 21 -7.63 5.88 12.59
CA ARG A 21 -6.77 5.01 13.40
C ARG A 21 -5.64 5.79 14.07
N THR A 22 -4.87 6.56 13.30
CA THR A 22 -3.73 7.34 13.82
C THR A 22 -4.15 8.37 14.86
N ASP A 23 -5.22 9.11 14.60
CA ASP A 23 -5.74 10.12 15.53
C ASP A 23 -6.20 9.51 16.84
N ARG A 24 -6.87 8.35 16.79
CA ARG A 24 -7.37 7.66 17.99
C ARG A 24 -6.23 7.09 18.82
N TRP A 25 -5.19 6.53 18.19
CA TRP A 25 -3.97 6.11 18.90
C TRP A 25 -3.26 7.29 19.58
N THR A 26 -3.15 8.42 18.89
CA THR A 26 -2.54 9.63 19.47
C THR A 26 -3.39 10.16 20.63
N ALA A 27 -4.72 10.17 20.49
CA ALA A 27 -5.62 10.55 21.57
C ALA A 27 -5.54 9.59 22.78
N LEU A 28 -5.36 8.29 22.52
CA LEU A 28 -5.18 7.26 23.55
C LEU A 28 -3.87 7.47 24.31
N GLN A 29 -2.77 7.73 23.60
CA GLN A 29 -1.48 8.03 24.20
C GLN A 29 -1.56 9.27 25.10
N ILE A 30 -2.16 10.36 24.62
CA ILE A 30 -2.34 11.58 25.41
C ILE A 30 -3.16 11.30 26.68
N ALA A 31 -4.23 10.52 26.57
CA ALA A 31 -5.06 10.16 27.73
C ALA A 31 -4.33 9.26 28.74
N CYS A 32 -3.51 8.31 28.27
CA CYS A 32 -2.69 7.46 29.15
C CYS A 32 -1.61 8.27 29.87
N VAL A 33 -0.96 9.22 29.19
CA VAL A 33 0.00 10.13 29.83
C VAL A 33 -0.67 10.98 30.91
N GLN A 34 -1.88 11.48 30.65
CA GLN A 34 -2.66 12.20 31.67
C GLN A 34 -2.94 11.31 32.89
N LEU A 35 -3.27 10.03 32.69
CA LEU A 35 -3.54 9.09 33.78
C LEU A 35 -2.32 8.84 34.69
N THR A 36 -1.10 8.92 34.15
CA THR A 36 0.15 8.78 34.93
C THR A 36 0.55 10.05 35.71
N GLN A 37 -0.11 11.18 35.47
CA GLN A 37 0.13 12.39 36.27
C GLN A 37 -0.61 12.30 37.61
N ASN A 38 -0.07 12.93 38.66
CA ASN A 38 -0.73 13.05 39.98
C ASN A 38 -2.02 13.88 39.87
N LEU A 39 -3.09 13.25 39.39
CA LEU A 39 -4.41 13.82 39.19
C LEU A 39 -5.26 13.68 40.46
N SER A 40 -6.24 14.58 40.62
CA SER A 40 -7.30 14.38 41.60
C SER A 40 -8.17 13.19 41.20
N GLU A 41 -8.74 12.49 42.18
CA GLU A 41 -9.57 11.28 41.98
C GLU A 41 -10.64 11.43 40.88
N ARG A 42 -11.29 12.60 40.83
CA ARG A 42 -12.26 12.94 39.77
C ARG A 42 -11.65 12.98 38.37
N LYS A 43 -10.45 13.55 38.22
CA LYS A 43 -9.76 13.65 36.92
C LYS A 43 -9.23 12.29 36.47
N THR A 44 -8.83 11.43 37.40
CA THR A 44 -8.45 10.03 37.13
C THR A 44 -9.64 9.26 36.54
N GLN A 45 -10.81 9.34 37.16
CA GLN A 45 -12.03 8.70 36.64
C GLN A 45 -12.44 9.23 35.26
N GLU A 46 -12.31 10.55 35.02
CA GLU A 46 -12.57 11.14 33.71
C GLU A 46 -11.58 10.65 32.63
N ALA A 47 -10.30 10.50 32.98
CA ALA A 47 -9.26 9.97 32.09
C ALA A 47 -9.49 8.48 31.76
N GLU A 48 -9.73 7.64 32.77
CA GLU A 48 -10.03 6.21 32.58
C GLU A 48 -11.27 6.02 31.69
N LYS A 49 -12.33 6.79 31.93
CA LYS A 49 -13.53 6.75 31.10
C LYS A 49 -13.20 7.08 29.64
N LYS A 50 -12.42 8.13 29.40
CA LYS A 50 -11.99 8.53 28.05
C LYS A 50 -11.13 7.44 27.39
N ILE A 51 -10.24 6.79 28.14
CA ILE A 51 -9.44 5.66 27.66
C ILE A 51 -10.34 4.49 27.26
N ARG A 52 -11.32 4.12 28.09
CA ARG A 52 -12.31 3.07 27.75
C ARG A 52 -13.07 3.42 26.47
N GLU A 53 -13.57 4.64 26.33
CA GLU A 53 -14.25 5.10 25.12
C GLU A 53 -13.34 5.03 23.88
N LEU A 54 -12.06 5.37 24.00
CA LEU A 54 -11.09 5.28 22.90
C LEU A 54 -10.75 3.83 22.54
N ILE A 55 -10.60 2.95 23.54
CA ILE A 55 -10.35 1.52 23.33
C ILE A 55 -11.51 0.89 22.57
N GLU A 56 -12.75 1.16 22.96
CA GLU A 56 -13.94 0.62 22.30
C GLU A 56 -14.08 1.08 20.84
N VAL A 57 -13.66 2.31 20.52
CA VAL A 57 -13.65 2.81 19.13
C VAL A 57 -12.51 2.17 18.31
N LEU A 58 -11.35 1.92 18.91
CA LEU A 58 -10.17 1.36 18.24
C LEU A 58 -10.26 -0.16 18.05
N ARG A 59 -10.86 -0.88 19.00
CA ARG A 59 -11.04 -2.35 19.00
C ARG A 59 -11.46 -2.92 17.64
N PRO A 60 -12.58 -2.48 17.02
CA PRO A 60 -13.01 -2.98 15.71
C PRO A 60 -12.07 -2.58 14.57
N ILE A 61 -11.27 -1.51 14.71
CA ILE A 61 -10.32 -1.08 13.69
C ILE A 61 -9.07 -1.96 13.73
N GLU A 62 -8.56 -2.27 14.92
CA GLU A 62 -7.34 -3.07 15.11
C GLU A 62 -7.50 -4.55 14.72
N LEU A 63 -8.73 -5.01 14.53
CA LEU A 63 -9.01 -6.32 13.92
C LEU A 63 -8.39 -6.44 12.51
N TYR A 64 -8.33 -5.33 11.76
CA TYR A 64 -7.92 -5.33 10.36
C TYR A 64 -6.43 -5.07 10.13
N TRP A 65 -5.60 -5.03 11.18
CA TRP A 65 -4.17 -4.73 11.10
C TRP A 65 -3.36 -5.79 11.84
N ALA A 66 -2.22 -6.19 11.28
CA ALA A 66 -1.35 -7.16 11.93
C ALA A 66 -0.59 -6.57 13.14
N PHE A 67 -0.24 -5.28 13.09
CA PHE A 67 0.46 -4.58 14.18
C PHE A 67 -0.36 -3.41 14.71
N PRO A 68 -0.54 -3.29 16.05
CA PRO A 68 -0.13 -4.25 17.09
C PRO A 68 -0.95 -5.55 17.06
N GLY A 69 -2.08 -5.56 16.33
CA GLY A 69 -2.98 -6.69 16.25
C GLY A 69 -3.99 -6.72 17.41
N HIS A 70 -5.13 -7.38 17.16
CA HIS A 70 -6.24 -7.40 18.12
C HIS A 70 -5.86 -8.04 19.47
N THR A 71 -5.06 -9.11 19.47
CA THR A 71 -4.64 -9.81 20.70
C THR A 71 -3.85 -8.90 21.64
N THR A 72 -2.92 -8.12 21.08
CA THR A 72 -2.09 -7.18 21.83
C THR A 72 -2.91 -5.98 22.27
N PHE A 73 -3.85 -5.56 21.43
CA PHE A 73 -4.79 -4.50 21.76
C PHE A 73 -5.72 -4.87 22.93
N ASP A 74 -6.20 -6.11 22.98
CA ASP A 74 -7.08 -6.60 24.05
C ASP A 74 -6.39 -6.58 25.42
N ARG A 75 -5.10 -6.92 25.46
CA ARG A 75 -4.29 -6.81 26.69
C ARG A 75 -4.20 -5.37 27.23
N LEU A 76 -4.34 -4.35 26.39
CA LEU A 76 -4.39 -2.95 26.86
C LEU A 76 -5.65 -2.69 27.70
N ALA A 77 -6.77 -3.32 27.33
CA ALA A 77 -8.00 -3.25 28.12
C ALA A 77 -7.83 -3.97 29.46
N ASP A 78 -7.10 -5.08 29.49
CA ASP A 78 -6.79 -5.82 30.72
C ASP A 78 -5.92 -4.99 31.66
N PHE A 79 -4.87 -4.33 31.18
CA PHE A 79 -4.06 -3.43 32.01
C PHE A 79 -4.87 -2.30 32.65
N LEU A 80 -5.86 -1.76 31.93
CA LEU A 80 -6.76 -0.76 32.47
C LEU A 80 -7.70 -1.34 33.55
N ASN A 81 -8.18 -2.57 33.36
CA ASN A 81 -9.06 -3.26 34.32
C ASN A 81 -8.30 -3.69 35.59
N GLU A 82 -7.04 -4.07 35.45
CA GLU A 82 -6.15 -4.47 36.55
C GLU A 82 -5.52 -3.26 37.28
N GLY A 83 -5.73 -2.03 36.80
CA GLY A 83 -5.15 -0.82 37.39
C GLY A 83 -3.65 -0.65 37.14
N ARG A 84 -3.07 -1.33 36.14
CA ARG A 84 -1.65 -1.21 35.76
C ARG A 84 -1.42 -0.01 34.84
N THR A 85 -1.63 1.20 35.39
CA THR A 85 -1.63 2.46 34.61
C THR A 85 -0.29 2.79 33.96
N GLU A 86 0.84 2.54 34.65
CA GLU A 86 2.18 2.76 34.11
C GLU A 86 2.49 1.81 32.93
N MET A 87 2.15 0.54 33.08
CA MET A 87 2.35 -0.48 32.03
C MET A 87 1.51 -0.16 30.78
N LEU A 88 0.25 0.24 30.98
CA LEU A 88 -0.62 0.71 29.90
C LEU A 88 0.00 1.92 29.16
N ALA A 89 0.43 2.93 29.90
CA ALA A 89 1.00 4.15 29.31
C ALA A 89 2.32 3.89 28.56
N ASN A 90 3.17 3.01 29.09
CA ASN A 90 4.40 2.59 28.40
C ASN A 90 4.09 1.83 27.11
N THR A 91 3.22 0.82 27.18
CA THR A 91 2.87 0.00 26.02
C THR A 91 2.24 0.84 24.90
N VAL A 92 1.27 1.70 25.23
CA VAL A 92 0.63 2.60 24.26
C VAL A 92 1.65 3.56 23.62
N ARG A 93 2.61 4.08 24.41
CA ARG A 93 3.67 4.96 23.90
C ARG A 93 4.57 4.23 22.90
N THR A 94 5.01 3.01 23.22
CA THR A 94 5.85 2.18 22.34
C THR A 94 5.11 1.85 21.04
N ILE A 95 3.83 1.45 21.11
CA ILE A 95 3.01 1.20 19.93
C ILE A 95 2.89 2.47 19.06
N CYS A 96 2.56 3.61 19.66
CA CYS A 96 2.46 4.88 18.92
C CYS A 96 3.79 5.26 18.26
N ALA A 97 4.92 5.11 18.95
CA ALA A 97 6.24 5.38 18.39
C ALA A 97 6.55 4.44 17.21
N ALA A 98 6.20 3.15 17.32
CA ALA A 98 6.36 2.19 16.25
C ALA A 98 5.46 2.49 15.03
N LEU A 99 4.20 2.89 15.26
CA LEU A 99 3.27 3.28 14.20
C LEU A 99 3.75 4.53 13.45
N LEU A 100 4.28 5.54 14.16
CA LEU A 100 4.79 6.78 13.56
C LEU A 100 6.10 6.56 12.78
N SER A 101 7.01 5.76 13.32
CA SER A 101 8.31 5.48 12.70
C SER A 101 8.28 4.35 11.67
N ASN A 102 7.19 3.58 11.61
CA ASN A 102 7.09 2.31 10.89
C ASN A 102 8.16 1.28 11.30
N SER A 103 8.71 1.37 12.51
CA SER A 103 9.76 0.45 13.00
C SER A 103 9.28 -1.01 13.07
N TYR A 104 7.99 -1.25 13.33
CA TYR A 104 7.38 -2.58 13.37
C TYR A 104 7.60 -3.37 12.07
N ARG A 105 7.72 -2.68 10.92
CA ARG A 105 7.97 -3.30 9.61
C ARG A 105 9.34 -3.94 9.49
N ARG A 106 10.34 -3.42 10.22
CA ARG A 106 11.73 -3.88 10.16
C ARG A 106 11.99 -5.09 11.05
N ASN A 107 11.12 -5.32 12.02
CA ASN A 107 11.21 -6.39 13.00
C ASN A 107 9.81 -6.98 13.21
N PRO A 108 9.38 -7.92 12.36
CA PRO A 108 8.02 -8.45 12.38
C PRO A 108 7.68 -9.31 13.63
N HIS A 109 8.58 -9.44 14.61
CA HIS A 109 8.36 -10.22 15.84
C HIS A 109 7.67 -9.46 16.99
N HIS A 110 7.21 -8.23 16.79
CA HIS A 110 6.64 -7.36 17.83
C HIS A 110 5.17 -7.66 18.20
N GLN A 111 4.82 -8.92 18.42
CA GLN A 111 3.45 -9.29 18.78
C GLN A 111 3.26 -9.62 20.25
N ASP A 112 4.33 -9.99 20.97
CA ASP A 112 4.25 -10.00 22.42
C ASP A 112 4.54 -8.61 22.98
N ILE A 113 3.77 -8.20 23.98
CA ILE A 113 4.00 -6.95 24.70
C ILE A 113 5.38 -7.02 25.37
N ASP A 114 5.78 -8.19 25.83
CA ASP A 114 7.08 -8.40 26.46
C ASP A 114 8.22 -8.19 25.45
N ASP A 115 8.11 -8.73 24.22
CA ASP A 115 9.07 -8.49 23.12
C ASP A 115 9.14 -7.01 22.70
N LEU A 116 7.99 -6.31 22.77
CA LEU A 116 7.88 -4.87 22.48
C LEU A 116 8.58 -4.02 23.53
N LEU A 117 8.52 -4.40 24.81
CA LEU A 117 9.08 -3.64 25.92
C LEU A 117 10.57 -3.93 26.17
N GLU A 118 11.05 -5.14 25.86
CA GLU A 118 12.46 -5.54 26.10
C GLU A 118 13.45 -4.96 25.07
N ARG A 119 13.01 -4.61 23.86
CA ARG A 119 13.93 -4.33 22.73
C ARG A 119 14.21 -2.87 22.41
N ASP A 120 13.59 -1.92 23.12
CA ASP A 120 13.89 -0.48 23.00
C ASP A 120 15.32 -0.14 23.46
N GLU A 121 15.99 -1.02 24.23
CA GLU A 121 17.33 -0.75 24.77
C GLU A 121 18.52 -1.32 23.95
N GLU A 122 18.35 -2.38 23.14
CA GLU A 122 19.50 -3.13 22.58
C GLU A 122 19.78 -2.99 21.06
N SER A 123 18.92 -2.37 20.25
CA SER A 123 18.95 -2.59 18.78
C SER A 123 19.41 -1.43 17.88
N ASN A 124 20.30 -0.55 18.35
CA ASN A 124 20.87 0.51 17.50
C ASN A 124 22.04 0.07 16.58
N GLU A 125 22.60 -1.14 16.74
CA GLU A 125 23.89 -1.48 16.07
C GLU A 125 23.83 -2.56 14.97
N LYS A 126 22.75 -3.32 14.83
CA LYS A 126 22.61 -4.25 13.70
C LYS A 126 21.70 -3.62 12.65
N ARG A 127 22.31 -3.02 11.62
CA ARG A 127 21.65 -2.76 10.32
C ARG A 127 21.16 -4.10 9.77
N ASN A 128 20.01 -4.58 10.26
CA ASN A 128 19.29 -5.68 9.65
C ASN A 128 19.04 -5.25 8.19
N LYS A 129 19.41 -6.13 7.26
CA LYS A 129 19.10 -6.02 5.83
C LYS A 129 17.66 -5.52 5.72
N GLU A 130 17.41 -4.41 5.02
CA GLU A 130 16.05 -3.85 4.91
C GLU A 130 15.13 -4.90 4.29
N VAL A 131 14.33 -5.55 5.13
CA VAL A 131 13.33 -6.52 4.70
C VAL A 131 12.07 -5.76 4.34
N LEU A 132 11.46 -6.14 3.21
CA LEU A 132 10.23 -5.52 2.74
C LEU A 132 9.03 -6.17 3.42
N TYR A 133 8.26 -5.37 4.15
CA TYR A 133 7.12 -5.83 4.94
C TYR A 133 5.78 -5.68 4.18
N PHE A 134 4.90 -6.67 4.34
CA PHE A 134 3.49 -6.57 3.94
C PHE A 134 2.59 -7.41 4.87
N GLU A 135 1.28 -7.39 4.62
CA GLU A 135 0.31 -8.18 5.39
C GLU A 135 -0.47 -9.13 4.47
N VAL A 136 -0.83 -10.30 5.00
CA VAL A 136 -1.65 -11.30 4.31
C VAL A 136 -2.96 -11.46 5.06
N LEU A 137 -4.06 -11.19 4.39
CA LEU A 137 -5.39 -11.33 4.97
C LEU A 137 -5.87 -12.78 4.79
N PHE A 138 -6.15 -13.46 5.89
CA PHE A 138 -6.77 -14.77 5.92
C PHE A 138 -8.24 -14.62 6.30
N VAL A 139 -9.12 -15.16 5.46
CA VAL A 139 -10.57 -15.07 5.61
C VAL A 139 -11.11 -16.46 5.91
N ASP A 140 -11.35 -16.73 7.19
CA ASP A 140 -11.89 -17.97 7.72
C ASP A 140 -12.33 -17.76 9.19
N ASN A 141 -13.20 -18.62 9.69
CA ASN A 141 -13.65 -18.59 11.08
C ASN A 141 -12.67 -19.35 12.00
N PHE A 142 -11.46 -18.82 12.17
CA PHE A 142 -10.44 -19.41 13.03
C PHE A 142 -10.73 -19.19 14.52
N THR A 143 -10.45 -20.22 15.32
CA THR A 143 -10.31 -20.05 16.77
C THR A 143 -8.98 -19.34 17.10
N PRO A 144 -8.86 -18.64 18.24
CA PRO A 144 -7.60 -17.99 18.63
C PRO A 144 -6.39 -18.95 18.66
N MET A 145 -6.62 -20.22 18.99
CA MET A 145 -5.58 -21.25 18.97
C MET A 145 -5.14 -21.59 17.54
N GLN A 146 -6.07 -21.67 16.58
CA GLN A 146 -5.75 -21.90 15.18
C GLN A 146 -4.99 -20.73 14.57
N GLU A 147 -5.40 -19.48 14.88
CA GLU A 147 -4.68 -18.28 14.43
C GLU A 147 -3.23 -18.28 14.93
N ALA A 148 -3.03 -18.53 16.23
CA ALA A 148 -1.71 -18.58 16.84
C ALA A 148 -0.83 -19.69 16.22
N ASN A 149 -1.42 -20.85 15.94
CA ASN A 149 -0.71 -21.95 15.30
C ASN A 149 -0.33 -21.63 13.86
N LEU A 150 -1.27 -21.13 13.05
CA LEU A 150 -1.04 -20.76 11.65
C LEU A 150 0.01 -19.66 11.54
N ARG A 151 -0.06 -18.65 12.43
CA ARG A 151 0.94 -17.60 12.50
C ARG A 151 2.34 -18.15 12.80
N ARG A 152 2.46 -19.05 13.79
CA ARG A 152 3.73 -19.71 14.12
C ARG A 152 4.26 -20.54 12.94
N THR A 153 3.39 -21.30 12.27
CA THR A 153 3.75 -22.09 11.10
C THR A 153 4.28 -21.19 9.97
N MET A 154 3.58 -20.09 9.65
CA MET A 154 4.01 -19.12 8.64
C MET A 154 5.33 -18.44 9.00
N ALA A 155 5.54 -18.10 10.27
CA ALA A 155 6.79 -17.52 10.74
C ALA A 155 7.97 -18.52 10.63
N ASN A 156 7.74 -19.80 10.95
CA ASN A 156 8.76 -20.85 10.88
C ASN A 156 9.16 -21.23 9.45
N MET A 157 8.32 -20.94 8.46
CA MET A 157 8.65 -21.19 7.04
C MET A 157 9.57 -20.13 6.43
N ARG A 158 9.71 -18.96 7.09
CA ARG A 158 10.54 -17.86 6.60
C ARG A 158 12.01 -18.26 6.54
N ARG A 159 12.67 -17.85 5.47
CA ARG A 159 14.10 -18.10 5.26
C ARG A 159 14.89 -16.78 5.31
N PRO A 160 16.14 -16.79 5.78
CA PRO A 160 16.99 -15.59 5.80
C PRO A 160 17.22 -14.95 4.42
N GLU A 161 17.10 -15.73 3.35
CA GLU A 161 17.22 -15.29 1.96
C GLU A 161 15.96 -14.63 1.40
N ASP A 162 14.81 -14.75 2.07
CA ASP A 162 13.55 -14.22 1.56
C ASP A 162 13.59 -12.68 1.49
N PRO A 163 13.25 -12.08 0.34
CA PRO A 163 13.32 -10.63 0.17
C PRO A 163 12.18 -9.88 0.87
N PHE A 164 11.10 -10.59 1.20
CA PHE A 164 9.91 -10.04 1.82
C PHE A 164 9.55 -10.80 3.08
N VAL A 165 8.93 -10.11 4.04
CA VAL A 165 8.31 -10.73 5.20
C VAL A 165 6.88 -10.22 5.33
N TYR A 166 5.98 -11.11 5.73
CA TYR A 166 4.58 -10.77 5.93
C TYR A 166 4.04 -11.24 7.27
N GLU A 167 3.11 -10.48 7.82
CA GLU A 167 2.32 -10.89 8.99
C GLU A 167 0.87 -11.21 8.60
N PRO A 168 0.26 -12.25 9.19
CA PRO A 168 -1.13 -12.61 8.90
C PRO A 168 -2.12 -11.75 9.70
N VAL A 169 -3.18 -11.31 9.02
CA VAL A 169 -4.39 -10.70 9.58
C VAL A 169 -5.53 -11.69 9.39
N PHE A 170 -6.33 -11.93 10.43
CA PHE A 170 -7.42 -12.91 10.39
C PHE A 170 -8.76 -12.20 10.51
N VAL A 171 -9.71 -12.57 9.65
CA VAL A 171 -11.08 -12.06 9.69
C VAL A 171 -12.08 -13.20 9.44
N PRO A 172 -13.21 -13.25 10.17
CA PRO A 172 -14.14 -14.38 10.09
C PRO A 172 -15.18 -14.25 8.96
N SER A 173 -15.41 -13.05 8.44
CA SER A 173 -16.52 -12.78 7.51
C SER A 173 -16.11 -12.15 6.18
N LEU A 174 -16.97 -12.31 5.18
CA LEU A 174 -16.87 -11.66 3.86
C LEU A 174 -16.84 -10.15 4.02
N THR A 175 -17.74 -9.64 4.86
CA THR A 175 -17.90 -8.22 5.16
C THR A 175 -16.62 -7.65 5.79
N ASP A 176 -16.06 -8.34 6.78
CA ASP A 176 -14.79 -7.97 7.42
C ASP A 176 -13.63 -7.98 6.43
N ALA A 177 -13.60 -8.97 5.51
CA ALA A 177 -12.56 -9.05 4.50
C ALA A 177 -12.58 -7.85 3.55
N LEU A 178 -13.76 -7.43 3.11
CA LEU A 178 -13.90 -6.23 2.26
C LEU A 178 -13.47 -4.97 3.01
N ILE A 179 -13.86 -4.83 4.27
CA ILE A 179 -13.42 -3.73 5.13
C ILE A 179 -11.89 -3.71 5.24
N ALA A 180 -11.29 -4.84 5.57
CA ALA A 180 -9.84 -4.98 5.72
C ALA A 180 -9.10 -4.57 4.44
N VAL A 181 -9.56 -5.07 3.28
CA VAL A 181 -8.97 -4.75 1.96
C VAL A 181 -9.05 -3.26 1.61
N MET A 182 -10.13 -2.59 2.02
CA MET A 182 -10.30 -1.15 1.80
C MET A 182 -9.45 -0.29 2.75
N PHE A 183 -9.27 -0.75 4.00
CA PHE A 183 -8.72 0.09 5.06
C PHE A 183 -7.22 -0.12 5.25
N ASN A 184 -6.77 -1.36 5.08
CA ASN A 184 -5.39 -1.76 5.29
C ASN A 184 -4.64 -1.87 3.96
N HIS A 185 -3.88 -0.84 3.64
CA HIS A 185 -3.04 -0.79 2.45
C HIS A 185 -1.82 -1.71 2.53
N ASN A 186 -1.43 -2.18 3.71
CA ASN A 186 -0.35 -3.15 3.87
C ASN A 186 -0.76 -4.54 3.39
N VAL A 187 -2.06 -4.84 3.31
CA VAL A 187 -2.55 -6.09 2.71
C VAL A 187 -2.12 -6.11 1.24
N GLN A 188 -1.32 -7.12 0.88
CA GLN A 188 -0.89 -7.36 -0.49
C GLN A 188 -1.41 -8.69 -1.03
N THR A 189 -1.96 -9.55 -0.18
CA THR A 189 -2.47 -10.86 -0.55
C THR A 189 -3.65 -11.24 0.32
N VAL A 190 -4.64 -11.92 -0.27
CA VAL A 190 -5.81 -12.44 0.44
C VAL A 190 -5.90 -13.95 0.24
N VAL A 191 -6.12 -14.68 1.32
CA VAL A 191 -6.35 -16.12 1.35
C VAL A 191 -7.77 -16.36 1.84
N VAL A 192 -8.61 -16.89 0.96
CA VAL A 192 -10.05 -17.12 1.21
C VAL A 192 -10.29 -18.60 1.41
N ARG A 193 -11.04 -18.96 2.46
CA ARG A 193 -11.38 -20.35 2.80
C ARG A 193 -12.88 -20.51 2.94
N ASN A 194 -13.41 -21.72 2.71
CA ASN A 194 -14.86 -21.96 2.67
C ASN A 194 -15.63 -21.75 4.00
N GLY A 195 -14.96 -21.64 5.15
CA GLY A 195 -15.58 -21.53 6.47
C GLY A 195 -16.07 -20.15 6.88
N LEU A 196 -16.20 -19.20 5.94
CA LEU A 196 -16.41 -17.79 6.24
C LEU A 196 -17.90 -17.41 6.39
N ASN A 197 -18.20 -16.46 7.29
CA ASN A 197 -19.55 -15.93 7.50
C ASN A 197 -19.85 -14.79 6.52
N LEU A 198 -21.13 -14.52 6.23
CA LEU A 198 -21.49 -13.38 5.38
C LEU A 198 -21.28 -12.04 6.10
N GLU A 199 -21.95 -11.89 7.25
CA GLU A 199 -21.99 -10.64 8.00
C GLU A 199 -20.90 -10.56 9.06
N SER A 200 -20.47 -9.32 9.32
CA SER A 200 -19.53 -9.00 10.40
C SER A 200 -20.28 -8.81 11.71
N ASP A 201 -19.69 -9.28 12.81
CA ASP A 201 -20.15 -8.97 14.17
C ASP A 201 -19.77 -7.53 14.61
N GLN A 202 -18.98 -6.79 13.81
CA GLN A 202 -18.50 -5.46 14.16
C GLN A 202 -19.51 -4.37 13.79
N SER A 203 -20.03 -3.68 14.80
CA SER A 203 -20.95 -2.56 14.61
C SER A 203 -20.22 -1.21 14.56
N LEU A 204 -19.75 -0.79 13.38
CA LEU A 204 -19.25 0.56 13.17
C LEU A 204 -19.90 1.21 11.94
N GLU A 205 -20.60 2.33 12.15
CA GLU A 205 -21.32 3.07 11.10
C GLU A 205 -20.40 3.49 9.94
N ILE A 206 -19.13 3.83 10.22
CA ILE A 206 -18.16 4.16 9.18
C ILE A 206 -17.82 2.95 8.31
N LEU A 207 -17.78 1.73 8.87
CA LEU A 207 -17.49 0.50 8.13
C LEU A 207 -18.66 0.16 7.19
N HIS A 208 -19.90 0.25 7.69
CA HIS A 208 -21.10 0.03 6.89
C HIS A 208 -21.25 1.02 5.73
N ARG A 209 -20.83 2.28 5.89
CA ARG A 209 -20.88 3.28 4.80
C ARG A 209 -20.01 2.89 3.59
N TYR A 210 -18.91 2.18 3.79
CA TYR A 210 -18.07 1.73 2.67
C TYR A 210 -18.68 0.51 1.98
N LEU A 211 -19.33 -0.36 2.74
CA LEU A 211 -20.04 -1.52 2.21
C LEU A 211 -21.29 -1.13 1.42
N SER A 212 -22.02 -0.09 1.83
CA SER A 212 -23.21 0.36 1.10
C SER A 212 -22.91 0.90 -0.31
N ARG A 213 -21.64 1.22 -0.60
CA ARG A 213 -21.18 1.55 -1.96
C ARG A 213 -20.97 0.33 -2.84
N LEU A 214 -20.81 -0.86 -2.24
CA LEU A 214 -20.65 -2.14 -2.91
C LEU A 214 -22.01 -2.85 -2.88
N GLU A 215 -22.88 -2.54 -3.85
CA GLU A 215 -24.18 -3.19 -4.13
C GLU A 215 -24.72 -4.15 -3.04
N GLU A 216 -25.30 -3.60 -1.96
CA GLU A 216 -25.85 -4.36 -0.80
C GLU A 216 -26.83 -5.48 -1.21
N ASN A 217 -27.52 -5.31 -2.34
CA ASN A 217 -28.52 -6.26 -2.83
C ASN A 217 -27.91 -7.50 -3.50
N ALA A 218 -26.61 -7.51 -3.82
CA ALA A 218 -25.99 -8.63 -4.53
C ALA A 218 -25.60 -9.81 -3.60
N LEU A 219 -25.50 -9.56 -2.29
CA LEU A 219 -24.94 -10.51 -1.31
C LEU A 219 -26.00 -11.28 -0.50
N GLN A 220 -27.26 -10.81 -0.47
CA GLN A 220 -28.31 -11.40 0.38
C GLN A 220 -28.82 -12.76 -0.13
N ASP A 221 -28.67 -13.05 -1.42
CA ASP A 221 -29.13 -14.30 -2.06
C ASP A 221 -27.99 -15.30 -2.33
N VAL A 222 -26.77 -15.02 -1.85
CA VAL A 222 -25.61 -15.88 -2.11
C VAL A 222 -25.61 -17.07 -1.14
N GLU A 223 -25.52 -18.28 -1.66
CA GLU A 223 -25.39 -19.48 -0.83
C GLU A 223 -24.02 -19.50 -0.12
N PRO A 224 -23.90 -20.06 1.10
CA PRO A 224 -22.63 -20.06 1.84
C PRO A 224 -21.44 -20.66 1.09
N LYS A 225 -21.68 -21.64 0.23
CA LYS A 225 -20.66 -22.26 -0.61
C LYS A 225 -20.07 -21.30 -1.67
N GLU A 226 -20.82 -20.26 -2.05
CA GLU A 226 -20.45 -19.27 -3.06
C GLU A 226 -19.76 -18.03 -2.46
N TYR A 227 -19.69 -17.92 -1.13
CA TYR A 227 -19.07 -16.77 -0.48
C TYR A 227 -17.59 -16.59 -0.85
N GLY A 228 -16.83 -17.68 -0.97
CA GLY A 228 -15.42 -17.63 -1.36
C GLY A 228 -15.20 -17.07 -2.77
N PRO A 229 -15.80 -17.68 -3.82
CA PRO A 229 -15.81 -17.15 -5.17
C PRO A 229 -16.29 -15.69 -5.27
N GLU A 230 -17.37 -15.36 -4.59
CA GLU A 230 -17.95 -14.02 -4.63
C GLU A 230 -17.04 -12.97 -3.97
N LEU A 231 -16.40 -13.31 -2.85
CA LEU A 231 -15.39 -12.46 -2.22
C LEU A 231 -14.21 -12.19 -3.17
N CYS A 232 -13.73 -13.20 -3.90
CA CYS A 232 -12.67 -13.01 -4.90
C CYS A 232 -13.09 -11.99 -5.98
N ARG A 233 -14.34 -12.08 -6.46
CA ARG A 233 -14.90 -11.15 -7.45
C ARG A 233 -15.01 -9.72 -6.91
N LEU A 234 -15.44 -9.56 -5.66
CA LEU A 234 -15.57 -8.26 -5.02
C LEU A 234 -14.20 -7.62 -4.76
N ILE A 235 -13.21 -8.40 -4.29
CA ILE A 235 -11.84 -7.92 -4.13
C ILE A 235 -11.27 -7.45 -5.48
N ALA A 236 -11.50 -8.20 -6.56
CA ALA A 236 -11.07 -7.81 -7.90
C ALA A 236 -11.64 -6.45 -8.36
N LYS A 237 -12.85 -6.06 -7.91
CA LYS A 237 -13.44 -4.75 -8.23
C LYS A 237 -12.81 -3.61 -7.42
N VAL A 238 -12.46 -3.88 -6.16
CA VAL A 238 -12.01 -2.84 -5.22
C VAL A 238 -10.48 -2.64 -5.25
N ARG A 239 -9.73 -3.75 -5.26
CA ARG A 239 -8.26 -3.79 -5.27
C ARG A 239 -7.79 -4.87 -6.27
N PRO A 240 -7.94 -4.65 -7.59
CA PRO A 240 -7.61 -5.63 -8.63
C PRO A 240 -6.14 -6.09 -8.62
N GLU A 241 -5.25 -5.33 -7.97
CA GLU A 241 -3.84 -5.64 -7.87
C GLU A 241 -3.48 -6.65 -6.77
N LEU A 242 -4.40 -6.99 -5.86
CA LEU A 242 -4.15 -7.98 -4.81
C LEU A 242 -4.15 -9.39 -5.40
N ASP A 243 -3.17 -10.20 -4.97
CA ASP A 243 -3.20 -11.62 -5.26
C ASP A 243 -4.22 -12.30 -4.34
N VAL A 244 -5.19 -13.03 -4.91
CA VAL A 244 -6.21 -13.77 -4.14
C VAL A 244 -6.03 -15.27 -4.34
N PHE A 245 -5.99 -16.01 -3.23
CA PHE A 245 -5.87 -17.46 -3.21
C PHE A 245 -7.13 -18.07 -2.58
N LEU A 246 -7.76 -19.01 -3.27
CA LEU A 246 -9.00 -19.64 -2.80
C LEU A 246 -8.73 -21.10 -2.39
N PHE A 247 -9.11 -21.46 -1.17
CA PHE A 247 -9.14 -22.84 -0.68
C PHE A 247 -10.55 -23.35 -0.70
N THR A 248 -10.76 -24.51 -1.32
CA THR A 248 -12.08 -25.06 -1.53
C THR A 248 -12.09 -26.58 -1.61
N ASP A 249 -13.19 -27.14 -1.14
CA ASP A 249 -13.48 -28.58 -1.21
C ASP A 249 -14.46 -28.91 -2.34
N GLN A 250 -14.89 -27.91 -3.12
CA GLN A 250 -15.76 -28.14 -4.29
C GLN A 250 -14.97 -28.83 -5.42
N SER A 251 -15.72 -29.47 -6.34
CA SER A 251 -15.10 -30.14 -7.49
C SER A 251 -14.40 -29.14 -8.42
N VAL A 252 -13.34 -29.60 -9.09
CA VAL A 252 -12.55 -28.78 -10.01
C VAL A 252 -13.43 -28.26 -11.16
N GLU A 253 -14.38 -29.09 -11.61
CA GLU A 253 -15.29 -28.80 -12.71
C GLU A 253 -16.26 -27.64 -12.38
N GLU A 254 -16.79 -27.60 -11.15
CA GLU A 254 -17.70 -26.54 -10.70
C GLU A 254 -16.97 -25.19 -10.63
N ILE A 255 -15.74 -25.18 -10.09
CA ILE A 255 -14.95 -23.96 -9.94
C ILE A 255 -14.36 -23.47 -11.24
N ALA A 256 -13.96 -24.37 -12.15
CA ALA A 256 -13.45 -23.99 -13.46
C ALA A 256 -14.48 -23.21 -14.30
N GLY A 257 -15.78 -23.44 -14.05
CA GLY A 257 -16.88 -22.67 -14.64
C GLY A 257 -17.19 -21.35 -13.93
N ALA A 258 -16.68 -21.13 -12.72
CA ALA A 258 -16.95 -19.94 -11.91
C ALA A 258 -16.07 -18.75 -12.31
N ASN A 259 -16.63 -17.55 -12.27
CA ASN A 259 -15.86 -16.31 -12.45
C ASN A 259 -15.21 -15.87 -11.13
N LEU A 260 -13.96 -16.27 -10.92
CA LEU A 260 -13.20 -15.97 -9.71
C LEU A 260 -12.48 -14.61 -9.72
N GLY A 261 -12.81 -13.72 -10.67
CA GLY A 261 -12.18 -12.41 -10.79
C GLY A 261 -10.66 -12.50 -11.02
N ASN A 262 -9.87 -11.98 -10.08
CA ASN A 262 -8.41 -11.99 -10.12
C ASN A 262 -7.78 -13.11 -9.26
N CYS A 263 -8.55 -14.14 -8.90
CA CYS A 263 -8.02 -15.30 -8.19
C CYS A 263 -6.84 -15.92 -8.94
N ARG A 264 -5.69 -15.99 -8.28
CA ARG A 264 -4.42 -16.40 -8.88
C ARG A 264 -4.26 -17.91 -8.89
N ARG A 265 -4.74 -18.59 -7.85
CA ARG A 265 -4.67 -20.05 -7.69
C ARG A 265 -5.76 -20.54 -6.75
N VAL A 266 -6.30 -21.70 -7.08
CA VAL A 266 -7.25 -22.46 -6.26
C VAL A 266 -6.51 -23.66 -5.66
N PHE A 267 -6.68 -23.88 -4.36
CA PHE A 267 -6.12 -25.00 -3.60
C PHE A 267 -7.24 -25.96 -3.18
N TYR A 268 -6.98 -27.26 -3.26
CA TYR A 268 -7.97 -28.32 -3.00
C TYR A 268 -7.52 -29.24 -1.86
N ASN A 269 -8.45 -29.62 -0.98
CA ASN A 269 -8.40 -30.72 0.01
C ASN A 269 -7.24 -30.75 1.04
N GLN A 270 -6.13 -30.05 0.85
CA GLN A 270 -5.00 -30.01 1.80
C GLN A 270 -4.41 -28.61 1.94
N GLU A 271 -4.10 -28.25 3.19
CA GLU A 271 -3.29 -27.09 3.53
C GLU A 271 -1.81 -27.40 3.25
N ASP A 272 -1.37 -27.26 1.99
CA ASP A 272 0.07 -27.12 1.74
C ASP A 272 0.50 -25.69 2.07
N HIS A 273 0.78 -25.46 3.34
CA HIS A 273 1.25 -24.17 3.85
C HIS A 273 2.54 -23.71 3.17
N LEU A 274 3.43 -24.64 2.79
CA LEU A 274 4.68 -24.30 2.12
C LEU A 274 4.39 -23.82 0.70
N GLU A 275 3.54 -24.53 -0.04
CA GLU A 275 3.13 -24.11 -1.36
C GLU A 275 2.40 -22.75 -1.33
N LEU A 276 1.51 -22.54 -0.36
CA LEU A 276 0.86 -21.25 -0.15
C LEU A 276 1.89 -20.15 0.12
N HIS A 277 2.80 -20.36 1.07
CA HIS A 277 3.87 -19.42 1.41
C HIS A 277 4.70 -19.02 0.19
N LEU A 278 5.13 -19.99 -0.63
CA LEU A 278 5.90 -19.74 -1.84
C LEU A 278 5.09 -18.97 -2.90
N ASN A 279 3.78 -19.26 -3.04
CA ASN A 279 2.89 -18.53 -3.94
C ASN A 279 2.66 -17.08 -3.50
N ILE A 280 2.51 -16.84 -2.19
CA ILE A 280 2.41 -15.50 -1.60
C ILE A 280 3.66 -14.68 -1.96
N LEU A 281 4.85 -15.21 -1.65
CA LEU A 281 6.11 -14.52 -1.92
C LEU A 281 6.33 -14.26 -3.41
N ARG A 282 6.04 -15.25 -4.25
CA ARG A 282 6.13 -15.11 -5.71
C ARG A 282 5.18 -14.03 -6.23
N GLY A 283 3.95 -13.98 -5.72
CA GLY A 283 2.96 -13.02 -6.20
C GLY A 283 3.35 -11.58 -5.92
N VAL A 284 3.79 -11.31 -4.69
CA VAL A 284 4.33 -10.00 -4.32
C VAL A 284 5.62 -9.70 -5.09
N SER A 285 6.52 -10.67 -5.27
CA SER A 285 7.75 -10.49 -6.04
C SER A 285 7.50 -10.06 -7.49
N ASP A 286 6.51 -10.67 -8.16
CA ASP A 286 6.18 -10.34 -9.55
C ASP A 286 5.67 -8.89 -9.68
N ARG A 287 4.92 -8.41 -8.67
CA ARG A 287 4.42 -7.02 -8.63
C ARG A 287 5.48 -6.01 -8.17
N TYR A 288 6.43 -6.45 -7.36
CA TYR A 288 7.56 -5.63 -6.91
C TYR A 288 8.62 -5.45 -8.00
N GLU A 289 8.66 -6.31 -9.02
CA GLU A 289 9.64 -6.24 -10.10
C GLU A 289 9.56 -4.89 -10.85
N ALA A 290 10.68 -4.16 -10.87
CA ALA A 290 10.87 -2.96 -11.70
C ALA A 290 11.89 -3.27 -12.80
N PRO A 291 11.48 -3.74 -14.00
CA PRO A 291 12.39 -4.38 -14.96
C PRO A 291 13.63 -3.56 -15.31
N PHE A 292 13.45 -2.27 -15.62
CA PHE A 292 14.56 -1.39 -15.97
C PHE A 292 15.47 -1.10 -14.76
N PHE A 293 14.91 -0.80 -13.60
CA PHE A 293 15.69 -0.51 -12.39
C PHE A 293 16.45 -1.75 -11.87
N ASN A 294 15.82 -2.92 -11.93
CA ASN A 294 16.44 -4.20 -11.58
C ASN A 294 17.63 -4.49 -12.51
N ALA A 295 17.43 -4.33 -13.83
CA ALA A 295 18.49 -4.49 -14.81
C ALA A 295 19.64 -3.49 -14.56
N LEU A 296 19.31 -2.21 -14.31
CA LEU A 296 20.28 -1.15 -14.01
C LEU A 296 21.11 -1.46 -12.75
N THR A 297 20.45 -1.91 -11.69
CA THR A 297 21.10 -2.28 -10.43
C THR A 297 22.03 -3.49 -10.63
N GLN A 298 21.60 -4.49 -11.39
CA GLN A 298 22.44 -5.64 -11.74
C GLN A 298 23.65 -5.22 -12.59
N TYR A 299 23.44 -4.33 -13.56
CA TYR A 299 24.52 -3.76 -14.38
C TYR A 299 25.54 -3.02 -13.52
N ALA A 300 25.09 -2.14 -12.62
CA ALA A 300 25.97 -1.35 -11.75
C ALA A 300 26.91 -2.23 -10.89
N ARG A 301 26.45 -3.43 -10.51
CA ARG A 301 27.23 -4.41 -9.74
C ARG A 301 28.25 -5.17 -10.59
N LYS A 302 28.08 -5.25 -11.91
CA LYS A 302 29.00 -5.99 -12.78
C LYS A 302 30.35 -5.25 -12.90
N PRO A 303 31.49 -5.95 -12.77
CA PRO A 303 32.79 -5.36 -13.02
C PRO A 303 33.01 -5.27 -14.54
N THR A 304 32.63 -4.14 -15.14
CA THR A 304 32.83 -3.88 -16.57
C THR A 304 34.02 -2.95 -16.80
N GLY A 305 34.83 -3.28 -17.82
CA GLY A 305 35.82 -2.36 -18.37
C GLY A 305 35.10 -1.27 -19.17
N VAL A 306 35.31 -0.01 -18.82
CA VAL A 306 34.68 1.12 -19.50
C VAL A 306 35.58 1.61 -20.62
N PHE A 307 35.22 1.28 -21.86
CA PHE A 307 35.79 1.85 -23.08
C PHE A 307 34.76 2.69 -23.86
N HIS A 308 33.62 3.00 -23.24
CA HIS A 308 32.54 3.77 -23.85
C HIS A 308 32.70 5.27 -23.58
N ALA A 309 31.93 6.08 -24.30
CA ALA A 309 32.07 7.54 -24.38
C ALA A 309 31.67 8.34 -23.11
N MET A 310 31.37 7.68 -21.98
CA MET A 310 30.86 8.37 -20.79
C MET A 310 32.02 8.68 -19.81
N PRO A 311 32.41 9.95 -19.63
CA PRO A 311 33.67 10.32 -18.95
C PRO A 311 33.62 10.18 -17.42
N ILE A 312 32.43 10.12 -16.82
CA ILE A 312 32.25 10.00 -15.37
C ILE A 312 31.82 8.59 -14.93
N SER A 313 31.70 7.66 -15.87
CA SER A 313 31.17 6.33 -15.58
C SER A 313 32.08 5.60 -14.61
N ARG A 314 31.45 4.88 -13.67
CA ARG A 314 32.11 4.22 -12.53
C ARG A 314 32.82 5.19 -11.57
N GLY A 315 32.64 6.50 -11.72
CA GLY A 315 33.08 7.54 -10.78
C GLY A 315 34.59 7.72 -10.66
N LYS A 316 35.41 7.11 -11.53
CA LYS A 316 36.88 7.14 -11.40
C LYS A 316 37.47 8.53 -11.64
N SER A 317 36.95 9.27 -12.61
CA SER A 317 37.39 10.64 -12.91
C SER A 317 36.97 11.61 -11.79
N VAL A 318 35.78 11.41 -11.22
CA VAL A 318 35.26 12.21 -10.11
C VAL A 318 36.07 11.97 -8.83
N SER A 319 36.21 10.70 -8.41
CA SER A 319 36.92 10.32 -7.17
C SER A 319 38.41 10.68 -7.18
N ARG A 320 39.06 10.62 -8.35
CA ARG A 320 40.46 11.00 -8.51
C ARG A 320 40.68 12.49 -8.76
N SER A 321 39.62 13.26 -8.98
CA SER A 321 39.75 14.71 -9.11
C SER A 321 40.07 15.35 -7.76
N ASN A 322 40.90 16.39 -7.77
CA ASN A 322 41.15 17.23 -6.60
C ASN A 322 40.06 18.29 -6.39
N TRP A 323 39.18 18.49 -7.38
CA TRP A 323 38.23 19.61 -7.41
C TRP A 323 36.77 19.23 -7.21
N ILE A 324 36.40 17.98 -7.55
CA ILE A 324 34.99 17.55 -7.61
C ILE A 324 34.74 16.24 -6.85
N ARG A 325 35.64 15.88 -5.92
CA ARG A 325 35.48 14.64 -5.13
C ARG A 325 34.23 14.69 -4.24
N ASP A 326 33.95 15.87 -3.72
CA ASP A 326 32.75 16.20 -2.95
C ASP A 326 31.44 15.88 -3.70
N MET A 327 31.45 15.87 -5.05
CA MET A 327 30.30 15.41 -5.84
C MET A 327 29.98 13.93 -5.59
N ALA A 328 31.00 13.07 -5.46
CA ALA A 328 30.80 11.66 -5.16
C ALA A 328 30.36 11.44 -3.71
N ASP A 329 30.86 12.26 -2.78
CA ASP A 329 30.47 12.22 -1.37
C ASP A 329 29.02 12.67 -1.18
N PHE A 330 28.59 13.69 -1.93
CA PHE A 330 27.23 14.22 -1.89
C PHE A 330 26.20 13.28 -2.54
N TYR A 331 26.42 12.86 -3.80
CA TYR A 331 25.45 12.03 -4.53
C TYR A 331 25.55 10.54 -4.21
N GLY A 332 26.70 10.10 -3.71
CA GLY A 332 27.02 8.68 -3.51
C GLY A 332 27.46 7.98 -4.80
N MET A 333 28.21 6.88 -4.64
CA MET A 333 28.84 6.19 -5.76
C MET A 333 27.85 5.48 -6.71
N ASN A 334 26.68 5.10 -6.22
CA ASN A 334 25.71 4.29 -6.98
C ASN A 334 25.21 5.00 -8.25
N ILE A 335 25.08 6.33 -8.24
CA ILE A 335 24.67 7.09 -9.44
C ILE A 335 25.71 6.94 -10.56
N PHE A 336 27.00 7.01 -10.23
CA PHE A 336 28.08 6.85 -11.22
C PHE A 336 28.26 5.39 -11.67
N LEU A 337 27.95 4.42 -10.82
CA LEU A 337 27.95 3.00 -11.18
C LEU A 337 26.77 2.64 -12.10
N ALA A 338 25.64 3.32 -11.95
CA ALA A 338 24.47 3.17 -12.79
C ALA A 338 24.60 3.91 -14.13
N GLU A 339 25.52 4.87 -14.26
CA GLU A 339 25.75 5.57 -15.52
C GLU A 339 26.21 4.61 -16.63
N THR A 340 25.44 4.57 -17.71
CA THR A 340 25.61 3.63 -18.81
C THR A 340 25.07 4.23 -20.11
N SER A 341 25.28 3.52 -21.22
CA SER A 341 24.77 3.87 -22.53
C SER A 341 24.30 2.64 -23.28
N ALA A 342 23.53 2.83 -24.36
CA ALA A 342 23.04 1.72 -25.19
C ALA A 342 24.18 0.86 -25.79
N THR A 343 25.40 1.41 -25.92
CA THR A 343 26.56 0.68 -26.45
C THR A 343 27.21 -0.26 -25.44
N SER A 344 26.93 -0.10 -24.14
CA SER A 344 27.51 -0.92 -23.08
C SER A 344 26.91 -2.33 -23.00
N GLY A 345 25.81 -2.58 -23.73
CA GLY A 345 25.09 -3.84 -23.75
C GLY A 345 24.30 -4.14 -22.47
N GLY A 346 23.19 -4.86 -22.60
CA GLY A 346 22.45 -5.42 -21.46
C GLY A 346 21.41 -4.52 -20.77
N LEU A 347 21.22 -3.27 -21.20
CA LEU A 347 20.25 -2.33 -20.59
C LEU A 347 19.19 -1.75 -21.54
N ASP A 348 19.15 -2.22 -22.79
CA ASP A 348 18.25 -1.76 -23.85
C ASP A 348 18.62 -0.40 -24.47
N SER A 349 17.95 -0.02 -25.55
CA SER A 349 18.01 1.32 -26.14
C SER A 349 16.69 2.05 -25.87
N LEU A 350 16.75 3.29 -25.34
CA LEU A 350 15.53 4.08 -25.14
C LEU A 350 14.83 4.42 -26.47
N LEU A 351 15.61 4.62 -27.54
CA LEU A 351 15.10 4.96 -28.87
C LEU A 351 14.54 3.75 -29.62
N GLU A 352 15.00 2.55 -29.27
CA GLU A 352 14.54 1.29 -29.84
C GLU A 352 14.44 0.22 -28.75
N PRO A 353 13.40 0.30 -27.89
CA PRO A 353 13.31 -0.58 -26.73
C PRO A 353 12.87 -2.00 -27.13
N GLN A 354 13.71 -2.99 -26.83
CA GLN A 354 13.49 -4.41 -27.09
C GLN A 354 13.58 -5.31 -25.82
N GLY A 355 14.10 -4.79 -24.71
CA GLY A 355 14.42 -5.53 -23.49
C GLY A 355 13.79 -4.91 -22.22
N PRO A 356 14.57 -4.64 -21.16
CA PRO A 356 14.04 -4.12 -19.89
C PRO A 356 13.21 -2.84 -20.01
N ILE A 357 13.56 -1.91 -20.90
CA ILE A 357 12.77 -0.69 -21.13
C ILE A 357 11.44 -1.04 -21.79
N LYS A 358 11.45 -1.96 -22.77
CA LYS A 358 10.21 -2.43 -23.41
C LYS A 358 9.25 -3.08 -22.41
N LYS A 359 9.76 -3.98 -21.55
CA LYS A 359 8.97 -4.62 -20.50
C LYS A 359 8.40 -3.57 -19.53
N ALA A 360 9.22 -2.59 -19.13
CA ALA A 360 8.75 -1.49 -18.27
C ALA A 360 7.66 -0.64 -18.93
N GLN A 361 7.77 -0.33 -20.23
CA GLN A 361 6.74 0.38 -20.99
C GLN A 361 5.43 -0.41 -21.08
N GLN A 362 5.50 -1.73 -21.24
CA GLN A 362 4.31 -2.60 -21.26
C GLN A 362 3.60 -2.62 -19.90
N LEU A 363 4.37 -2.74 -18.81
CA LEU A 363 3.82 -2.66 -17.45
C LEU A 363 3.20 -1.28 -17.18
N ALA A 364 3.86 -0.20 -17.60
CA ALA A 364 3.33 1.15 -17.47
C ALA A 364 2.05 1.37 -18.30
N ALA A 365 1.97 0.80 -19.51
CA ALA A 365 0.76 0.84 -20.33
C ALA A 365 -0.43 0.16 -19.63
N ARG A 366 -0.19 -1.01 -19.03
CA ARG A 366 -1.20 -1.70 -18.21
C ARG A 366 -1.62 -0.85 -17.01
N ALA A 367 -0.67 -0.26 -16.29
CA ALA A 367 -0.96 0.53 -15.09
C ALA A 367 -1.75 1.81 -15.39
N PHE A 368 -1.45 2.50 -16.49
CA PHE A 368 -2.15 3.73 -16.90
C PHE A 368 -3.40 3.48 -17.74
N GLY A 369 -3.73 2.23 -18.07
CA GLY A 369 -4.86 1.89 -18.95
C GLY A 369 -4.69 2.39 -20.38
N SER A 370 -3.45 2.58 -20.84
CA SER A 370 -3.15 3.04 -22.21
C SER A 370 -2.89 1.86 -23.15
N ARG A 371 -3.13 2.05 -24.44
CA ARG A 371 -2.76 1.05 -25.46
C ARG A 371 -1.25 0.89 -25.57
N GLN A 372 -0.52 2.00 -25.48
CA GLN A 372 0.94 2.06 -25.53
C GLN A 372 1.42 3.19 -24.62
N THR A 373 2.57 2.98 -23.97
CA THR A 373 3.26 3.99 -23.17
C THR A 373 4.70 4.11 -23.67
N PHE A 374 5.14 5.36 -23.86
CA PHE A 374 6.52 5.70 -24.21
C PHE A 374 7.14 6.48 -23.05
N PHE A 375 8.41 6.22 -22.76
CA PHE A 375 9.14 6.96 -21.74
C PHE A 375 9.88 8.13 -22.38
N ALA A 376 9.85 9.28 -21.71
CA ALA A 376 10.52 10.50 -22.13
C ALA A 376 11.33 11.07 -20.96
N THR A 377 12.52 11.57 -21.25
CA THR A 377 13.48 12.08 -20.26
C THR A 377 13.54 13.60 -20.18
N ASN A 378 12.77 14.31 -21.03
CA ASN A 378 12.79 15.78 -21.12
C ASN A 378 11.42 16.42 -20.83
N GLY A 379 10.68 15.80 -19.89
CA GLY A 379 9.39 16.26 -19.37
C GLY A 379 8.23 16.29 -20.40
N THR A 380 7.03 16.57 -19.90
CA THR A 380 5.80 16.63 -20.72
C THR A 380 5.87 17.70 -21.81
N SER A 381 6.67 18.75 -21.60
CA SER A 381 6.94 19.77 -22.62
C SER A 381 7.51 19.20 -23.92
N THR A 382 8.33 18.15 -23.84
CA THR A 382 8.86 17.45 -25.00
C THR A 382 7.85 16.45 -25.53
N CYS A 383 7.15 15.73 -24.65
CA CYS A 383 6.07 14.81 -25.03
C CYS A 383 5.01 15.50 -25.89
N ASN A 384 4.56 16.69 -25.51
CA ASN A 384 3.57 17.46 -26.27
C ASN A 384 4.08 17.78 -27.69
N LYS A 385 5.36 18.14 -27.84
CA LYS A 385 5.96 18.42 -29.15
C LYS A 385 6.09 17.15 -30.00
N ILE A 386 6.45 16.02 -29.39
CA ILE A 386 6.51 14.71 -30.07
C ILE A 386 5.13 14.34 -30.60
N VAL A 387 4.09 14.43 -29.76
CA VAL A 387 2.71 14.10 -30.15
C VAL A 387 2.24 15.01 -31.28
N VAL A 388 2.41 16.32 -31.16
CA VAL A 388 2.00 17.29 -32.19
C VAL A 388 2.71 17.02 -33.51
N GLN A 389 4.03 16.87 -33.53
CA GLN A 389 4.78 16.60 -34.76
C GLN A 389 4.48 15.22 -35.37
N ALA A 390 3.99 14.27 -34.58
CA ALA A 390 3.59 12.96 -35.08
C ALA A 390 2.22 12.97 -35.77
N ILE A 391 1.32 13.89 -35.40
CA ILE A 391 -0.08 13.88 -35.88
C ILE A 391 -0.46 15.09 -36.74
N VAL A 392 0.37 16.14 -36.79
CA VAL A 392 0.08 17.40 -37.50
C VAL A 392 1.07 17.62 -38.65
N ARG A 393 0.56 18.04 -39.80
CA ARG A 393 1.35 18.46 -40.96
C ARG A 393 1.27 19.99 -41.14
N PRO A 394 2.25 20.60 -41.82
CA PRO A 394 2.19 22.03 -42.14
C PRO A 394 0.90 22.38 -42.90
N GLY A 395 0.22 23.44 -42.45
CA GLY A 395 -1.06 23.92 -43.00
C GLY A 395 -2.30 23.21 -42.45
N ASP A 396 -2.17 22.17 -41.63
CA ASP A 396 -3.33 21.55 -40.97
C ASP A 396 -3.97 22.54 -39.98
N ILE A 397 -5.30 22.58 -39.96
CA ILE A 397 -6.06 23.35 -38.98
C ILE A 397 -6.16 22.54 -37.69
N VAL A 398 -5.66 23.11 -36.58
CA VAL A 398 -5.65 22.44 -35.27
C VAL A 398 -6.44 23.24 -34.25
N LEU A 399 -7.42 22.58 -33.62
CA LEU A 399 -8.17 23.13 -32.49
C LEU A 399 -7.35 22.95 -31.21
N VAL A 400 -7.11 24.03 -30.48
CA VAL A 400 -6.30 24.01 -29.25
C VAL A 400 -6.99 24.81 -28.14
N ASP A 401 -6.99 24.29 -26.92
CA ASP A 401 -7.44 25.04 -25.74
C ASP A 401 -6.61 26.33 -25.58
N ARG A 402 -7.29 27.48 -25.39
CA ARG A 402 -6.64 28.77 -25.16
C ARG A 402 -5.76 28.75 -23.91
N ASP A 403 -6.14 27.99 -22.89
CA ASP A 403 -5.41 27.85 -21.63
C ASP A 403 -4.38 26.71 -21.65
N CYS A 404 -3.94 26.30 -22.84
CA CYS A 404 -2.95 25.23 -22.99
C CYS A 404 -1.56 25.61 -22.44
N HIS A 405 -0.81 24.61 -22.01
CA HIS A 405 0.57 24.81 -21.57
C HIS A 405 1.46 25.31 -22.73
N LYS A 406 2.42 26.21 -22.43
CA LYS A 406 3.31 26.88 -23.42
C LYS A 406 3.93 25.96 -24.47
N SER A 407 4.20 24.70 -24.10
CA SER A 407 4.72 23.68 -24.99
C SER A 407 3.86 23.40 -26.23
N HIS A 408 2.54 23.56 -26.14
CA HIS A 408 1.63 23.34 -27.27
C HIS A 408 1.83 24.41 -28.33
N HIS A 409 1.92 25.68 -27.95
CA HIS A 409 2.25 26.76 -28.90
C HIS A 409 3.56 26.48 -29.64
N TYR A 410 4.62 26.09 -28.91
CA TYR A 410 5.89 25.71 -29.54
C TYR A 410 5.74 24.50 -30.47
N GLY A 411 4.96 23.49 -30.09
CA GLY A 411 4.68 22.33 -30.93
C GLY A 411 4.00 22.72 -32.24
N MET A 412 2.96 23.56 -32.18
CA MET A 412 2.21 24.01 -33.36
C MET A 412 3.04 24.88 -34.29
N VAL A 413 3.86 25.79 -33.74
CA VAL A 413 4.80 26.60 -34.51
C VAL A 413 5.80 25.71 -35.24
N LEU A 414 6.39 24.72 -34.55
CA LEU A 414 7.33 23.78 -35.16
C LEU A 414 6.67 22.90 -36.24
N ALA A 415 5.40 22.56 -36.08
CA ALA A 415 4.63 21.79 -37.05
C ALA A 415 4.13 22.62 -38.25
N GLY A 416 4.18 23.96 -38.17
CA GLY A 416 3.61 24.84 -39.19
C GLY A 416 2.09 24.77 -39.27
N ALA A 417 1.42 24.58 -38.14
CA ALA A 417 -0.03 24.40 -38.06
C ALA A 417 -0.81 25.73 -38.08
N GLU A 418 -2.02 25.71 -38.64
CA GLU A 418 -2.99 26.81 -38.55
C GLU A 418 -3.85 26.62 -37.28
N VAL A 419 -3.63 27.43 -36.26
CA VAL A 419 -4.22 27.20 -34.93
C VAL A 419 -5.50 27.99 -34.74
N VAL A 420 -6.56 27.29 -34.31
CA VAL A 420 -7.80 27.90 -33.83
C VAL A 420 -7.92 27.65 -32.33
N TYR A 421 -7.94 28.73 -31.55
CA TYR A 421 -8.03 28.62 -30.10
C TYR A 421 -9.49 28.53 -29.63
N LEU A 422 -9.72 27.64 -28.67
CA LEU A 422 -10.99 27.45 -27.98
C LEU A 422 -10.94 28.17 -26.63
N ASP A 423 -11.77 29.19 -26.44
CA ASP A 423 -11.77 30.00 -25.21
C ASP A 423 -12.50 29.28 -24.06
N SER A 424 -11.93 29.38 -22.86
CA SER A 424 -12.54 28.93 -21.61
C SER A 424 -13.49 30.00 -21.03
N TYR A 425 -14.53 29.59 -20.29
CA TYR A 425 -15.39 30.57 -19.63
C TYR A 425 -14.73 31.13 -18.36
N PRO A 426 -14.86 32.45 -18.07
CA PRO A 426 -14.26 33.03 -16.88
C PRO A 426 -15.06 32.74 -15.61
N LEU A 427 -14.37 32.44 -14.52
CA LEU A 427 -14.89 32.41 -13.14
C LEU A 427 -14.34 33.61 -12.38
N SER A 428 -14.83 34.80 -12.75
CA SER A 428 -14.29 36.10 -12.31
C SER A 428 -14.22 36.27 -10.80
N GLN A 429 -15.20 35.76 -10.07
CA GLN A 429 -15.26 35.82 -8.60
C GLN A 429 -14.09 35.10 -7.91
N TYR A 430 -13.42 34.16 -8.60
CA TYR A 430 -12.28 33.40 -8.07
C TYR A 430 -10.98 33.73 -8.81
N SER A 431 -11.01 34.64 -9.80
CA SER A 431 -9.86 34.90 -10.69
C SER A 431 -9.34 33.62 -11.37
N MET A 432 -10.26 32.75 -11.78
CA MET A 432 -9.95 31.47 -12.43
C MET A 432 -10.63 31.38 -13.79
N TYR A 433 -10.11 30.49 -14.65
CA TYR A 433 -10.79 30.04 -15.86
C TYR A 433 -11.45 28.69 -15.61
N GLY A 434 -12.61 28.49 -16.24
CA GLY A 434 -13.33 27.22 -16.27
C GLY A 434 -12.89 26.34 -17.42
N ALA A 435 -13.81 25.52 -17.93
CA ALA A 435 -13.57 24.68 -19.10
C ALA A 435 -13.91 25.38 -20.43
N VAL A 436 -13.57 24.75 -21.55
CA VAL A 436 -14.09 25.12 -22.88
C VAL A 436 -15.60 24.80 -22.95
N PRO A 437 -16.47 25.76 -23.29
CA PRO A 437 -17.91 25.53 -23.43
C PRO A 437 -18.24 24.50 -24.53
N LEU A 438 -19.27 23.68 -24.29
CA LEU A 438 -19.80 22.75 -25.30
C LEU A 438 -20.80 23.40 -26.27
N ARG A 439 -21.26 24.62 -25.98
CA ARG A 439 -22.30 25.34 -26.72
C ARG A 439 -21.99 26.81 -26.84
#